data_AF-A0A4Q6GEF3-F1
#
_entry.id   AF-A0A4Q6GEF3-F1
#
_cell.length_a   1.000
_cell.length_b   1.000
_cell.length_c   1.000
_cell.angle_alpha   90.00
_cell.angle_beta   90.00
_cell.angle_gamma   90.00
#
_symmetry.space_group_name_H-M   'P 1'
#
loop_
_entity.id
_entity.type
_entity.pdbx_description
1 polymer ?
#
loop_
_entity_poly.entity_id
_entity_poly.type
_entity_poly.pdbx_seq_one_letter_code
_entity_poly.pdbx_strand_id
1 'polypeptide(L)'
;MLPATLDTHAESLLMLRAGARPGEMLALRLWSVPTRLQPQGSTGPAQTLPLWIGSVQTLQHQRALEFVGMWRPLREAGSSLDALAADIGGLPHILAPHPASQLPVLRIRTDRGAAE
;
A
#
# COMPACT_ATOMS: atom_id res chain seq x y z
N MET A 1 -15.35 -8.34 1.97
CA MET A 1 -14.25 -7.93 1.06
C MET A 1 -13.45 -9.19 0.80
N LEU A 2 -13.28 -9.60 -0.46
CA LEU A 2 -12.62 -10.87 -0.79
C LEU A 2 -11.10 -10.69 -0.66
N PRO A 3 -10.39 -11.66 -0.06
CA PRO A 3 -8.92 -11.62 0.01
C PRO A 3 -8.37 -11.61 -1.41
N ALA A 4 -7.54 -10.61 -1.72
CA ALA A 4 -6.84 -10.57 -2.99
C ALA A 4 -5.52 -11.34 -2.85
N THR A 5 -5.23 -12.18 -3.83
CA THR A 5 -3.93 -12.84 -3.94
C THR A 5 -3.03 -12.03 -4.87
N LEU A 6 -1.77 -11.88 -4.48
CA LEU A 6 -0.72 -11.39 -5.36
C LEU A 6 0.26 -12.54 -5.59
N ASP A 7 0.36 -13.03 -6.84
CA ASP A 7 1.23 -14.14 -7.21
C ASP A 7 1.12 -15.36 -6.27
N THR A 8 -0.10 -15.82 -5.98
CA THR A 8 -0.43 -16.94 -5.05
C THR A 8 -0.19 -16.68 -3.56
N HIS A 9 0.33 -15.51 -3.18
CA HIS A 9 0.46 -15.12 -1.79
C HIS A 9 -0.84 -14.52 -1.27
N ALA A 10 -1.32 -15.05 -0.15
CA ALA A 10 -2.47 -14.49 0.55
C ALA A 10 -2.14 -13.10 1.11
N GLU A 11 -3.14 -12.21 1.08
CA GLU A 11 -3.07 -10.90 1.74
C GLU A 11 -2.60 -11.07 3.18
N SER A 12 -1.50 -10.40 3.50
CA SER A 12 -0.84 -10.55 4.80
C SER A 12 -1.27 -9.44 5.75
N LEU A 13 -1.54 -8.24 5.23
CA LEU A 13 -2.05 -7.12 6.02
C LEU A 13 -3.11 -6.34 5.24
N LEU A 14 -4.19 -6.00 5.95
CA LEU A 14 -5.22 -5.08 5.50
C LEU A 14 -5.36 -3.96 6.52
N MET A 15 -5.16 -2.72 6.09
CA MET A 15 -5.42 -1.53 6.89
C MET A 15 -6.51 -0.70 6.22
N LEU A 16 -7.47 -0.26 7.03
CA LEU A 16 -8.62 0.52 6.58
C LEU A 16 -8.67 1.83 7.37
N ARG A 17 -8.91 2.94 6.68
CA ARG A 17 -9.23 4.24 7.30
C ARG A 17 -10.33 4.95 6.53
N ALA A 18 -10.97 5.92 7.17
CA ALA A 18 -11.92 6.79 6.49
C ALA A 18 -11.26 7.51 5.29
N GLY A 19 -11.99 7.63 4.19
CA GLY A 19 -11.58 8.41 3.03
C GLY A 19 -11.81 9.91 3.24
N ALA A 20 -11.55 10.70 2.20
CA ALA A 20 -11.70 12.15 2.25
C ALA A 20 -13.18 12.58 2.26
N ARG A 21 -14.08 11.77 1.68
CA ARG A 21 -15.52 12.06 1.63
C ARG A 21 -16.35 11.08 2.46
N PRO A 22 -17.56 11.48 2.90
CA PRO A 22 -18.50 10.56 3.55
C PRO A 22 -18.77 9.33 2.69
N GLY A 23 -18.69 8.15 3.31
CA GLY A 23 -18.89 6.87 2.62
C GLY A 23 -17.70 6.38 1.78
N GLU A 24 -16.56 7.07 1.84
CA GLU A 24 -15.29 6.58 1.29
C GLU A 24 -14.43 5.91 2.37
N MET A 25 -13.62 4.95 1.95
CA MET A 25 -12.64 4.26 2.79
C MET A 25 -11.35 4.07 2.02
N LEU A 26 -10.21 4.41 2.60
CA LEU A 26 -8.91 4.08 2.04
C LEU A 26 -8.50 2.70 2.55
N ALA A 27 -8.23 1.77 1.64
CA ALA A 27 -7.77 0.43 1.93
C ALA A 27 -6.33 0.24 1.46
N LEU A 28 -5.42 -0.05 2.38
CA LEU A 28 -4.05 -0.46 2.11
C LEU A 28 -3.94 -1.98 2.29
N ARG A 29 -3.52 -2.68 1.24
CA ARG A 29 -3.28 -4.12 1.25
C ARG A 29 -1.80 -4.38 1.04
N LEU A 30 -1.20 -5.23 1.88
CA LEU A 30 0.20 -5.63 1.76
C LEU A 30 0.33 -7.15 1.72
N TRP A 31 1.29 -7.60 0.93
CA TRP A 31 1.74 -8.99 0.82
C TRP A 31 3.23 -9.05 1.10
N SER A 32 3.65 -9.96 1.98
CA SER A 32 5.07 -10.27 2.09
C SER A 32 5.49 -11.11 0.89
N VAL A 33 6.60 -10.77 0.24
CA VAL A 33 7.13 -11.58 -0.86
C VAL A 33 8.36 -12.37 -0.40
N PRO A 34 8.64 -13.54 -0.99
CA PRO A 34 9.78 -14.37 -0.58
C PRO A 34 11.13 -13.71 -0.87
N THR A 35 11.16 -12.74 -1.79
CA THR A 35 12.36 -11.96 -2.12
C THR A 35 12.86 -11.18 -0.90
N ARG A 36 14.16 -11.25 -0.67
CA ARG A 36 14.86 -10.45 0.34
C ARG A 36 15.68 -9.36 -0.33
N LEU A 37 15.59 -8.14 0.18
CA LEU A 37 16.41 -7.02 -0.29
C LEU A 37 17.75 -7.00 0.44
N GLN A 38 18.82 -6.69 -0.30
CA GLN A 38 20.13 -6.38 0.26
C GLN A 38 20.47 -4.95 -0.13
N PRO A 39 20.22 -3.96 0.75
CA PRO A 39 20.51 -2.57 0.43
C PRO A 39 22.02 -2.35 0.34
N GLN A 40 22.46 -1.73 -0.76
CA GLN A 40 23.84 -1.27 -0.91
C GLN A 40 24.14 -0.21 0.17
N GLY A 41 25.25 -0.38 0.89
CA GLY A 41 25.64 0.51 1.99
C GLY A 41 25.09 0.14 3.38
N SER A 42 24.52 -1.06 3.56
CA SER A 42 24.30 -1.60 4.91
C SER A 42 25.64 -1.88 5.59
N THR A 43 26.00 -1.04 6.55
CA THR A 43 27.27 -1.13 7.30
C THR A 43 27.10 -2.17 8.42
N GLY A 44 27.23 -3.44 8.06
CA GLY A 44 27.05 -4.58 8.97
C GLY A 44 27.06 -5.92 8.22
N PRO A 45 26.97 -7.07 8.91
CA PRO A 45 26.82 -8.36 8.24
C PRO A 45 25.64 -8.29 7.27
N ALA A 46 25.80 -8.82 6.05
CA ALA A 46 24.87 -8.67 4.93
C ALA A 46 23.39 -8.84 5.36
N GLN A 47 22.75 -7.74 5.72
CA GLN A 47 21.44 -7.77 6.32
C GLN A 47 20.42 -7.85 5.21
N THR A 48 19.70 -8.97 5.19
CA THR A 48 18.60 -9.19 4.25
C THR A 48 17.31 -8.66 4.87
N LEU A 49 16.63 -7.77 4.15
CA LEU A 49 15.37 -7.18 4.59
C LEU A 49 14.18 -7.87 3.91
N PRO A 50 13.08 -8.12 4.61
CA PRO A 50 11.86 -8.62 3.99
C PRO A 50 11.28 -7.56 3.05
N LEU A 51 10.87 -7.97 1.85
CA LEU A 51 10.16 -7.11 0.91
C LEU A 51 8.65 -7.29 1.08
N TRP A 52 7.94 -6.17 1.07
CA TRP A 52 6.49 -6.10 1.04
C TRP A 52 6.07 -5.38 -0.23
N ILE A 53 5.06 -5.92 -0.91
CA ILE A 53 4.42 -5.26 -2.05
C ILE A 53 2.99 -4.97 -1.65
N GLY A 54 2.43 -3.87 -2.14
CA GLY A 54 1.11 -3.44 -1.73
C GLY A 54 0.36 -2.65 -2.78
N SER A 55 -0.92 -2.44 -2.48
CA SER A 55 -1.79 -1.53 -3.22
C SER A 55 -2.60 -0.70 -2.24
N VAL A 56 -2.85 0.55 -2.62
CA VAL A 56 -3.74 1.44 -1.89
C VAL A 56 -4.89 1.86 -2.81
N GLN A 57 -6.12 1.77 -2.31
CA GLN A 57 -7.32 2.02 -3.09
C GLN A 57 -8.36 2.74 -2.25
N THR A 58 -9.01 3.75 -2.83
CA THR A 58 -10.23 4.31 -2.27
C THR A 58 -11.42 3.43 -2.63
N LEU A 59 -12.23 3.06 -1.65
CA LEU A 59 -13.45 2.30 -1.78
C LEU A 59 -14.64 3.23 -1.49
N GLN A 60 -15.68 3.17 -2.32
CA GLN A 60 -16.95 3.83 -2.06
C GLN A 60 -17.97 2.81 -1.55
N HIS A 61 -18.67 3.14 -0.48
CA HIS A 61 -19.84 2.39 -0.05
C HIS A 61 -21.02 2.67 -0.98
N GLN A 62 -21.56 1.62 -1.58
CA GLN A 62 -22.79 1.66 -2.38
C GLN A 62 -23.84 0.76 -1.73
N ARG A 63 -25.05 1.29 -1.51
CA ARG A 63 -26.19 0.46 -1.11
C ARG A 63 -26.70 -0.30 -2.33
N ALA A 64 -26.65 -1.62 -2.30
CA ALA A 64 -27.17 -2.48 -3.37
C ALA A 64 -28.63 -2.87 -3.12
N LEU A 65 -29.03 -3.00 -1.85
CA LEU A 65 -30.41 -3.27 -1.37
C LEU A 65 -30.63 -2.54 -0.03
N GLU A 66 -31.86 -2.49 0.49
CA GLU A 66 -32.18 -1.73 1.71
C GLU A 66 -31.32 -2.10 2.94
N PHE A 67 -30.83 -3.34 3.00
CA PHE A 67 -30.03 -3.89 4.10
C PHE A 67 -28.64 -4.39 3.70
N VAL A 68 -28.26 -4.29 2.41
CA VAL A 68 -26.97 -4.81 1.90
C VAL A 68 -26.16 -3.67 1.27
N GLY A 69 -25.01 -3.39 1.87
CA GLY A 69 -24.00 -2.48 1.35
C GLY A 69 -22.84 -3.21 0.69
N MET A 70 -22.29 -2.64 -0.37
CA MET A 70 -21.11 -3.14 -1.06
C MET A 70 -20.05 -2.04 -1.16
N TRP A 71 -18.79 -2.41 -0.88
CA TRP A 71 -17.64 -1.54 -1.10
C TRP A 71 -17.08 -1.76 -2.49
N ARG A 72 -17.00 -0.70 -3.30
CA ARG A 72 -16.47 -0.78 -4.67
C ARG A 72 -15.22 0.08 -4.83
N PRO A 73 -14.15 -0.41 -5.47
CA PRO A 73 -12.97 0.39 -5.76
C PRO A 73 -13.30 1.56 -6.69
N LEU A 74 -12.86 2.75 -6.31
CA LEU A 74 -12.83 3.92 -7.18
C LEU A 74 -11.56 3.89 -8.02
N ARG A 75 -11.64 4.35 -9.27
CA ARG A 75 -10.53 4.34 -10.24
C ARG A 75 -9.60 5.56 -10.13
N GLU A 76 -9.60 6.25 -8.99
CA GLU A 76 -8.72 7.41 -8.78
C GLU A 76 -7.31 6.96 -8.38
N ALA A 77 -6.58 6.37 -9.33
CA ALA A 77 -5.28 5.74 -9.09
C ALA A 77 -4.19 6.69 -8.54
N GLY A 78 -4.37 8.02 -8.66
CA GLY A 78 -3.46 9.02 -8.10
C GLY A 78 -3.76 9.39 -6.65
N SER A 79 -5.03 9.69 -6.33
CA SER A 79 -5.41 10.30 -5.04
C SER A 79 -5.14 9.37 -3.84
N SER A 80 -5.32 8.06 -4.01
CA SER A 80 -5.05 7.09 -2.95
C SER A 80 -3.56 6.96 -2.62
N LEU A 81 -2.67 7.08 -3.61
CA LEU A 81 -1.23 6.96 -3.42
C LEU A 81 -0.65 8.21 -2.75
N ASP A 82 -1.14 9.39 -3.14
CA ASP A 82 -0.78 10.67 -2.51
C ASP A 82 -1.23 10.72 -1.05
N ALA A 83 -2.44 10.22 -0.75
CA ALA A 83 -2.93 10.11 0.62
C ALA A 83 -2.04 9.20 1.48
N LEU A 84 -1.60 8.06 0.94
CA LEU A 84 -0.66 7.19 1.64
C LEU A 84 0.70 7.87 1.84
N ALA A 85 1.22 8.59 0.85
CA ALA A 85 2.47 9.32 0.96
C ALA A 85 2.43 10.39 2.08
N ALA A 86 1.27 11.03 2.29
CA ALA A 86 1.07 11.96 3.40
C ALA A 86 0.99 11.24 4.77
N ASP A 87 0.37 10.05 4.82
CA ASP A 87 0.15 9.29 6.06
C ASP A 87 1.40 8.59 6.62
N ILE A 88 2.37 8.26 5.77
CA ILE A 88 3.59 7.54 6.19
C ILE A 88 4.59 8.42 6.98
N GLY A 89 4.32 9.73 7.08
CA GLY A 89 5.09 10.67 7.88
C GLY A 89 6.57 10.74 7.49
N GLY A 90 7.46 10.74 8.50
CA GLY A 90 8.91 10.85 8.32
C GLY A 90 9.62 9.58 7.86
N LEU A 91 8.90 8.52 7.48
CA LEU A 91 9.53 7.31 6.95
C LEU A 91 10.27 7.63 5.64
N PRO A 92 11.55 7.24 5.50
CA PRO A 92 12.29 7.49 4.27
C PRO A 92 11.61 6.82 3.07
N HIS A 93 11.22 7.58 2.06
CA HIS A 93 10.48 7.07 0.91
C HIS A 93 10.80 7.82 -0.38
N ILE A 94 10.49 7.19 -1.51
CA ILE A 94 10.60 7.78 -2.84
C ILE A 94 9.34 7.42 -3.63
N LEU A 95 8.66 8.44 -4.16
CA LEU A 95 7.60 8.29 -5.15
C LEU A 95 8.22 8.47 -6.55
N ALA A 96 8.28 7.37 -7.32
CA ALA A 96 8.84 7.39 -8.67
C ALA A 96 8.16 6.34 -9.56
N PRO A 97 8.03 6.58 -10.87
CA PRO A 97 7.42 5.63 -11.79
C PRO A 97 8.15 4.29 -11.79
N HIS A 98 7.41 3.21 -12.03
CA HIS A 98 7.98 1.89 -12.24
C HIS A 98 8.69 1.85 -13.61
N PRO A 99 9.95 1.36 -13.72
CA PRO A 99 10.72 1.43 -14.97
C PRO A 99 10.02 0.80 -16.18
N ALA A 100 9.33 -0.33 -15.98
CA ALA A 100 8.69 -1.06 -17.08
C ALA A 100 7.25 -0.60 -17.37
N SER A 101 6.47 -0.22 -16.36
CA SER A 101 5.04 0.07 -16.52
C SER A 101 4.71 1.55 -16.46
N GLN A 102 5.66 2.39 -16.06
CA GLN A 102 5.52 3.85 -15.87
C GLN A 102 4.45 4.27 -14.85
N LEU A 103 3.78 3.32 -14.19
CA LEU A 103 2.83 3.59 -13.12
C LEU A 103 3.57 4.15 -11.88
N PRO A 104 2.96 5.11 -11.14
CA PRO A 104 3.58 5.65 -9.95
C PRO A 104 3.72 4.58 -8.86
N VAL A 105 4.90 4.49 -8.24
CA VAL A 105 5.19 3.54 -7.16
C VAL A 105 5.86 4.27 -6.00
N LEU A 106 5.26 4.14 -4.82
CA LEU A 106 5.82 4.59 -3.55
C LEU A 106 6.72 3.48 -2.96
N ARG A 107 8.00 3.76 -2.81
CA ARG A 107 8.99 2.85 -2.20
C ARG A 107 9.35 3.39 -0.83
N ILE A 108 9.12 2.60 0.22
CA ILE A 108 9.28 3.02 1.62
C ILE A 108 10.33 2.13 2.27
N ARG A 109 11.25 2.76 3.02
CA ARG A 109 12.16 2.05 3.91
C ARG A 109 11.56 1.97 5.30
N THR A 110 11.41 0.75 5.80
CA THR A 110 10.90 0.44 7.15
C THR A 110 12.01 -0.02 8.10
N ASP A 111 13.23 -0.23 7.58
CA ASP A 111 14.40 -0.64 8.35
C ASP A 111 15.10 0.53 9.04
N ARG A 112 14.70 1.76 8.71
CA ARG A 112 15.09 2.98 9.42
C ARG A 112 13.84 3.58 10.04
N GLY A 113 13.94 4.02 11.30
CA GLY A 113 12.88 4.77 11.96
C GLY A 113 12.58 6.07 11.21
N ALA A 114 11.40 6.65 11.46
CA ALA A 114 11.08 7.98 10.99
C ALA A 114 12.14 8.97 11.49
N ALA A 115 12.62 9.86 10.62
CA ALA A 115 13.42 10.99 11.07
C ALA A 115 12.47 11.93 11.85
N GLU A 116 12.78 12.17 13.13
CA GLU A 116 12.12 13.21 13.95
C GLU A 116 12.45 14.62 13.45
#